data_AF-A0A8H7EZZ7-F1
#
_entry.id   AF-A0A8H7EZZ7-F1
#
_cell.length_a   1.000
_cell.length_b   1.000
_cell.length_c   1.000
_cell.angle_alpha   90.00
_cell.angle_beta   90.00
_cell.angle_gamma   90.00
#
_symmetry.space_group_name_H-M   'P 1'
#
loop_
_entity.id
_entity.type
_entity.pdbx_description
1 polymer ?
#
loop_
_entity_poly.entity_id
_entity_poly.type
_entity_poly.pdbx_seq_one_letter_code
_entity_poly.pdbx_strand_id
1 'polypeptide(L)'
;MISGSLHTTPGLPLRWLIFSRPEAHLKYKFLRLAGCGYEELVVDAECRDDVELFVRERIADIKVTYDDIIPRGWPSQDELRKLLDEASGKFEVASASLDEFAALLNARLDAFSKLTLYAA
;
A
#
# COMPACT_ATOMS: atom_id res chain seq x y z
N MET A 1 9.02 -9.49 -12.01
CA MET A 1 10.49 -9.35 -11.83
C MET A 1 11.08 -8.53 -12.98
N ILE A 2 11.69 -7.37 -12.71
CA ILE A 2 12.13 -6.35 -13.70
C ILE A 2 13.31 -6.81 -14.60
N SER A 3 13.77 -8.06 -14.48
CA SER A 3 15.05 -8.49 -15.07
C SER A 3 15.04 -8.56 -16.60
N GLY A 4 13.87 -8.63 -17.24
CA GLY A 4 13.74 -8.87 -18.68
C GLY A 4 13.94 -7.63 -19.57
N SER A 5 13.76 -6.43 -19.03
CA SER A 5 13.68 -5.19 -19.83
C SER A 5 14.91 -4.28 -19.70
N LEU A 6 15.93 -4.74 -19.00
CA LEU A 6 17.19 -4.03 -18.82
C LEU A 6 18.09 -4.19 -20.06
N HIS A 7 18.04 -3.21 -20.96
CA HIS A 7 18.97 -3.16 -22.08
C HIS A 7 20.35 -2.68 -21.64
N THR A 8 21.37 -3.46 -21.98
CA THR A 8 22.78 -3.08 -21.77
C THR A 8 23.29 -2.30 -22.98
N THR A 9 23.73 -1.06 -22.76
CA THR A 9 24.42 -0.27 -23.80
C THR A 9 25.92 -0.37 -23.57
N PRO A 10 26.71 -0.94 -24.50
CA PRO A 10 28.16 -1.02 -24.36
C PRO A 10 28.77 0.39 -24.22
N GLY A 11 29.59 0.59 -23.18
CA GLY A 11 30.34 1.85 -22.99
C GLY A 11 29.72 2.89 -22.07
N LEU A 12 28.49 2.68 -21.55
CA LEU A 12 27.94 3.52 -20.47
C LEU A 12 27.86 2.73 -19.15
N PRO A 13 28.51 3.18 -18.06
CA PRO A 13 28.42 2.54 -16.76
C PRO A 13 27.10 2.84 -16.02
N LEU A 14 26.26 3.72 -16.56
CA LEU A 14 25.02 4.17 -15.93
C LEU A 14 23.78 3.58 -16.61
N ARG A 15 22.84 3.11 -15.81
CA ARG A 15 21.52 2.62 -16.24
C ARG A 15 20.43 3.46 -15.58
N TRP A 16 19.42 3.84 -16.35
CA TRP A 16 18.28 4.63 -15.88
C TRP A 16 17.05 3.74 -15.79
N LEU A 17 16.38 3.77 -14.64
CA LEU A 17 15.05 3.19 -14.45
C LEU A 17 14.07 4.33 -14.22
N ILE A 18 13.04 4.41 -15.04
CA ILE A 18 12.01 5.43 -14.95
C ILE A 18 10.69 4.71 -14.65
N PHE A 19 10.09 5.03 -13.51
CA PHE A 19 8.78 4.53 -13.12
C PHE A 19 7.73 5.62 -13.34
N SER A 20 6.56 5.20 -13.80
CA SER A 20 5.42 6.10 -13.98
C SER A 20 4.11 5.34 -13.79
N ARG A 21 3.01 6.06 -13.56
CA ARG A 21 1.67 5.48 -13.66
C ARG A 21 1.38 5.16 -15.14
N PRO A 22 0.55 4.15 -15.45
CA PRO A 22 0.24 3.73 -16.82
C PRO A 22 -0.73 4.69 -17.53
N GLU A 23 -0.52 5.99 -17.39
CA GLU A 23 -1.31 7.03 -18.02
C GLU A 23 -1.03 7.06 -19.52
N ALA A 24 -2.08 7.12 -20.34
CA ALA A 24 -1.97 6.94 -21.80
C ALA A 24 -0.96 7.90 -22.45
N HIS A 25 -0.90 9.16 -21.97
CA HIS A 25 0.01 10.16 -22.50
C HIS A 25 1.48 9.91 -22.13
N LEU A 26 1.76 9.28 -20.98
CA LEU A 26 3.10 8.85 -20.59
C LEU A 26 3.51 7.59 -21.34
N LYS A 27 2.61 6.60 -21.43
CA LYS A 27 2.80 5.36 -22.19
C LYS A 27 3.22 5.65 -23.64
N TYR A 28 2.50 6.54 -24.32
CA TYR A 28 2.83 6.94 -25.68
C TYR A 28 4.20 7.64 -25.79
N LYS A 29 4.58 8.48 -24.81
CA LYS A 29 5.89 9.13 -24.80
C LYS A 29 7.02 8.12 -24.60
N PHE A 30 6.89 7.19 -23.65
CA PHE A 30 7.92 6.21 -23.35
C PHE A 30 8.12 5.19 -24.48
N LEU A 31 7.03 4.72 -25.11
CA LEU A 31 7.12 3.80 -26.27
C LEU A 31 7.87 4.39 -27.47
N ARG A 32 8.01 5.72 -27.54
CA ARG A 32 8.72 6.41 -28.62
C ARG A 32 10.18 6.71 -28.31
N LEU A 33 10.66 6.41 -27.10
CA LEU A 33 12.06 6.56 -26.74
C LEU A 33 12.88 5.43 -27.36
N ALA A 34 13.68 5.77 -28.37
CA ALA A 34 14.58 4.81 -29.00
C ALA A 34 15.70 4.39 -28.03
N GLY A 35 16.06 3.11 -28.04
CA GLY A 35 17.16 2.56 -27.23
C GLY A 35 16.82 2.30 -25.76
N CYS A 36 15.55 2.42 -25.36
CA CYS A 36 15.08 2.10 -24.01
C CYS A 36 14.15 0.88 -24.03
N GLY A 37 14.26 0.03 -23.00
CA GLY A 37 13.27 -1.01 -22.75
C GLY A 37 12.00 -0.43 -22.15
N TYR A 38 10.86 -1.07 -22.43
CA TYR A 38 9.59 -0.74 -21.84
C TYR A 38 8.99 -2.00 -21.21
N GLU A 39 8.63 -1.90 -19.93
CA GLU A 39 7.91 -2.94 -19.19
C GLU A 39 6.72 -2.31 -18.49
N GLU A 40 5.54 -2.90 -18.64
CA GLU A 40 4.36 -2.51 -17.90
C GLU A 40 4.24 -3.42 -16.68
N LEU A 41 4.36 -2.84 -15.48
CA LEU A 41 4.14 -3.56 -14.23
C LEU A 41 2.64 -3.75 -14.02
N VAL A 42 2.21 -5.00 -14.00
CA VAL A 42 0.82 -5.38 -13.77
C VAL A 42 0.68 -5.91 -12.35
N VAL A 43 -0.42 -5.55 -11.69
CA VAL A 43 -0.75 -6.14 -10.39
C VAL A 43 -1.17 -7.60 -10.61
N ASP A 44 -0.36 -8.52 -10.12
CA ASP A 44 -0.54 -9.96 -10.31
C ASP A 44 -1.00 -10.64 -9.01
N ALA A 45 -0.86 -11.97 -8.94
CA ALA A 45 -1.20 -12.74 -7.76
C ALA A 45 -0.20 -12.53 -6.62
N GLU A 46 1.10 -12.45 -6.93
CA GLU A 46 2.17 -12.20 -5.95
C GLU A 46 1.94 -10.85 -5.25
N CYS A 47 1.57 -9.80 -6.01
CA CYS A 47 1.21 -8.50 -5.44
C CYS A 47 0.03 -8.57 -4.46
N ARG A 48 -0.95 -9.46 -4.71
CA ARG A 48 -2.10 -9.65 -3.80
C ARG A 48 -1.69 -10.37 -2.53
N ASP A 49 -0.86 -11.39 -2.64
CA ASP A 49 -0.34 -12.14 -1.49
C ASP A 49 0.53 -11.25 -0.59
N ASP A 50 1.40 -10.43 -1.18
CA ASP A 50 2.25 -9.48 -0.46
C ASP A 50 1.42 -8.41 0.27
N VAL A 51 0.39 -7.86 -0.40
CA VAL A 51 -0.51 -6.89 0.22
C VAL A 51 -1.33 -7.54 1.33
N GLU A 52 -1.78 -8.78 1.16
CA GLU A 52 -2.47 -9.50 2.22
C GLU A 52 -1.59 -9.71 3.45
N LEU A 53 -0.33 -10.11 3.26
CA LEU A 53 0.64 -10.23 4.35
C LEU A 53 0.80 -8.90 5.09
N PHE A 54 1.06 -7.81 4.36
CA PHE A 54 1.18 -6.47 4.93
C PHE A 54 -0.06 -6.07 5.73
N VAL A 55 -1.26 -6.24 5.16
CA VAL A 55 -2.52 -5.89 5.83
C VAL A 55 -2.68 -6.66 7.14
N ARG A 56 -2.37 -7.95 7.14
CA ARG A 56 -2.47 -8.80 8.33
C ARG A 56 -1.50 -8.38 9.43
N GLU A 57 -0.24 -8.12 9.07
CA GLU A 57 0.77 -7.64 10.02
C GLU A 57 0.38 -6.27 10.58
N ARG A 58 -0.04 -5.34 9.72
CA ARG A 58 -0.42 -4.00 10.15
C ARG A 58 -1.66 -3.98 11.04
N ILE A 59 -2.64 -4.86 10.78
CA ILE A 59 -3.79 -5.05 11.68
C ILE A 59 -3.34 -5.60 13.04
N ALA A 60 -2.37 -6.52 13.08
CA ALA A 60 -1.84 -7.03 14.34
C ALA A 60 -1.18 -5.92 15.17
N ASP A 61 -0.40 -5.05 14.54
CA ASP A 61 0.21 -3.89 15.20
C ASP A 61 -0.84 -2.92 15.75
N ILE A 62 -1.88 -2.63 14.96
CA ILE A 62 -3.01 -1.78 15.37
C ILE A 62 -3.72 -2.40 16.59
N LYS A 63 -3.95 -3.71 16.60
CA LYS A 63 -4.56 -4.39 17.77
C LYS A 63 -3.72 -4.25 19.02
N VAL A 64 -2.40 -4.45 18.91
CA VAL A 64 -1.48 -4.31 20.05
C VAL A 64 -1.48 -2.87 20.58
N THR A 65 -1.52 -1.88 19.67
CA THR A 65 -1.46 -0.46 20.04
C THR A 65 -2.76 0.03 20.69
N TYR A 66 -3.90 -0.52 20.29
CA TYR A 66 -5.23 -0.03 20.64
C TYR A 66 -6.11 -1.10 21.32
N ASP A 67 -5.49 -2.06 22.03
CA ASP A 67 -6.18 -3.24 22.62
C ASP A 67 -7.36 -2.86 23.53
N ASP A 68 -7.25 -1.72 24.22
CA ASP A 68 -8.27 -1.23 25.16
C ASP A 68 -9.55 -0.70 24.48
N ILE A 69 -9.48 -0.33 23.19
CA ILE A 69 -10.58 0.33 22.48
C ILE A 69 -11.08 -0.45 21.26
N ILE A 70 -10.28 -1.37 20.73
CA ILE A 70 -10.65 -2.20 19.59
C ILE A 70 -11.43 -3.43 20.08
N PRO A 71 -12.55 -3.79 19.43
CA PRO A 71 -13.24 -5.04 19.75
C PRO A 71 -12.34 -6.27 19.49
N ARG A 72 -12.33 -7.24 20.41
CA ARG A 72 -11.51 -8.48 20.28
C ARG A 72 -11.72 -9.26 18.97
N GLY A 73 -12.92 -9.16 18.39
CA GLY A 73 -13.28 -9.82 17.13
C GLY A 73 -13.00 -9.01 15.87
N TRP A 74 -12.44 -7.79 15.99
CA TRP A 74 -12.11 -6.95 14.85
C TRP A 74 -10.78 -7.38 14.21
N PRO A 75 -10.60 -7.20 12.88
CA PRO A 75 -11.70 -7.15 11.93
C PRO A 75 -12.34 -8.54 11.81
N SER A 76 -13.62 -8.56 11.50
CA SER A 76 -14.27 -9.79 11.03
C SER A 76 -13.62 -10.27 9.73
N GLN A 77 -13.76 -11.55 9.42
CA GLN A 77 -13.24 -12.10 8.16
C GLN A 77 -13.85 -11.44 6.93
N ASP A 78 -15.09 -10.95 7.01
CA ASP A 78 -15.75 -10.25 5.91
C ASP A 78 -15.22 -8.82 5.73
N GLU A 79 -14.92 -8.10 6.81
CA GLU A 79 -14.26 -6.79 6.74
C GLU A 79 -12.84 -6.90 6.18
N LEU A 80 -12.08 -7.91 6.63
CA LEU A 80 -10.75 -8.17 6.08
C LEU A 80 -10.82 -8.48 4.58
N ARG A 81 -11.76 -9.32 4.15
CA ARG A 81 -11.96 -9.64 2.73
C ARG A 81 -12.30 -8.39 1.92
N LYS A 82 -13.22 -7.55 2.41
CA LYS A 82 -13.57 -6.28 1.73
C LYS A 82 -12.36 -5.36 1.57
N LEU A 83 -11.55 -5.21 2.61
CA LEU A 83 -10.32 -4.40 2.54
C LEU A 83 -9.34 -4.93 1.48
N LEU A 84 -9.13 -6.25 1.45
CA LEU A 84 -8.24 -6.89 0.48
C LEU A 84 -8.79 -6.80 -0.96
N ASP A 85 -10.10 -6.96 -1.13
CA ASP A 85 -10.77 -6.81 -2.43
C ASP A 85 -10.68 -5.37 -2.95
N GLU A 86 -10.88 -4.38 -2.07
CA GLU A 86 -10.74 -2.94 -2.41
C GLU A 86 -9.30 -2.57 -2.75
N ALA A 87 -8.34 -3.08 -1.96
CA ALA A 87 -6.92 -2.89 -2.25
C ALA A 87 -6.52 -3.55 -3.57
N SER A 88 -7.06 -4.73 -3.87
CA SER A 88 -6.82 -5.46 -5.12
C SER A 88 -5.32 -5.58 -5.44
N GLY A 89 -4.48 -5.86 -4.43
CA GLY A 89 -3.02 -5.96 -4.57
C GLY A 89 -2.28 -4.63 -4.73
N LYS A 90 -2.94 -3.50 -4.48
CA LYS A 90 -2.33 -2.15 -4.46
C LYS A 90 -1.98 -1.77 -3.03
N PHE A 91 -0.69 -1.78 -2.74
CA PHE A 91 -0.16 -1.39 -1.43
C PHE A 91 -0.60 0.02 -1.00
N GLU A 92 -0.64 0.98 -1.93
CA GLU A 92 -0.99 2.36 -1.61
C GLU A 92 -2.42 2.51 -1.07
N VAL A 93 -3.35 1.68 -1.57
CA VAL A 93 -4.75 1.68 -1.14
C VAL A 93 -4.85 1.04 0.25
N ALA A 94 -4.25 -0.15 0.42
CA ALA A 94 -4.26 -0.85 1.70
C ALA A 94 -3.64 -0.02 2.83
N SER A 95 -2.47 0.59 2.59
CA SER A 95 -1.78 1.42 3.59
C SER A 95 -2.62 2.63 3.96
N ALA A 96 -3.14 3.36 2.97
CA ALA A 96 -3.94 4.55 3.23
C ALA A 96 -5.19 4.24 4.07
N SER A 97 -5.90 3.16 3.76
CA SER A 97 -7.08 2.74 4.53
C SER A 97 -6.75 2.40 5.98
N LEU A 98 -5.64 1.71 6.22
CA LEU A 98 -5.21 1.33 7.57
C LEU A 98 -4.68 2.53 8.37
N ASP A 99 -3.97 3.44 7.72
CA ASP A 99 -3.47 4.67 8.35
C ASP A 99 -4.63 5.61 8.71
N GLU A 100 -5.64 5.74 7.85
CA GLU A 100 -6.87 6.48 8.15
C GLU A 100 -7.59 5.87 9.37
N PHE A 101 -7.74 4.55 9.40
CA PHE A 101 -8.34 3.87 10.54
C PHE A 101 -7.56 4.10 11.85
N ALA A 102 -6.23 3.97 11.82
CA ALA A 102 -5.38 4.24 12.98
C ALA A 102 -5.49 5.71 13.43
N ALA A 103 -5.56 6.66 12.49
CA ALA A 103 -5.74 8.08 12.79
C ALA A 103 -7.08 8.34 13.50
N LEU A 104 -8.16 7.68 13.08
CA LEU A 104 -9.47 7.77 13.75
C LEU A 104 -9.43 7.22 15.18
N LEU A 105 -8.72 6.10 15.40
CA LEU A 105 -8.54 5.54 16.74
C LEU A 105 -7.74 6.47 17.64
N ASN A 106 -6.67 7.06 17.12
CA ASN A 106 -5.85 8.02 17.86
C ASN A 106 -6.66 9.27 18.25
N ALA A 107 -7.41 9.84 17.30
CA ALA A 107 -8.29 10.98 17.57
C ALA A 107 -9.35 10.67 18.63
N ARG A 108 -9.86 9.43 18.65
CA ARG A 108 -10.80 8.96 19.67
C ARG A 108 -10.16 8.87 21.05
N LEU A 109 -8.93 8.35 21.17
CA LEU A 109 -8.19 8.32 22.44
C LEU A 109 -7.92 9.73 22.99
N ASP A 110 -7.53 10.67 22.12
CA ASP A 110 -7.28 12.06 22.50
C ASP A 110 -8.55 12.72 23.04
N ALA A 111 -9.69 12.47 22.40
CA ALA A 111 -10.98 12.98 22.85
C ALA A 111 -11.37 12.42 24.23
N PHE A 112 -11.20 11.11 24.45
CA PHE A 112 -11.45 10.51 25.77
C PHE A 112 -10.54 11.10 26.84
N SER A 113 -9.23 11.21 26.56
CA SER A 113 -8.25 11.73 27.51
C SER A 113 -8.57 13.16 27.97
N LYS A 114 -9.05 14.01 27.04
CA LYS A 114 -9.51 15.35 27.39
C LYS A 114 -10.75 15.32 28.29
N LEU A 115 -11.73 14.48 27.99
CA LEU A 115 -12.96 14.36 28.80
C LEU A 115 -12.68 13.90 30.24
N THR A 116 -11.73 12.98 30.44
CA THR A 116 -11.34 12.54 31.80
C THR A 116 -10.64 13.63 32.60
N LEU A 117 -9.87 14.52 31.95
CA LEU A 117 -9.22 15.65 32.61
C LEU A 117 -10.19 16.76 33.04
N TYR A 118 -11.34 16.90 32.39
CA TYR A 118 -12.37 17.89 32.76
C TYR A 118 -13.42 17.35 33.76
N ALA A 119 -13.40 16.05 34.06
CA ALA A 119 -14.33 15.40 34.98
C ALA A 119 -13.74 15.15 36.39
N ALA A 120 -12.50 15.57 36.63
CA ALA A 120 -11.80 15.54 37.91
C ALA A 120 -11.61 16.96 38.47
#